data_AF-A0A9D9VZR9-F1
#
_entry.id   AF-A0A9D9VZR9-F1
#
_cell.length_a   1.000
_cell.length_b   1.000
_cell.length_c   1.000
_cell.angle_alpha   90.00
_cell.angle_beta   90.00
_cell.angle_gamma   90.00
#
_symmetry.space_group_name_H-M   'P 1'
#
loop_
_entity.id
_entity.type
_entity.pdbx_description
1 polymer ?
#
loop_
_entity_poly.entity_id
_entity_poly.type
_entity_poly.pdbx_seq_one_letter_code
_entity_poly.pdbx_strand_id
1 'polypeptide(L)' 'RAFCTHPVLSGKAYETINNSVLEELVVCDTIPLKTETEKIKVLSTDELFAVALRNAYENKSINSLFIRNRLRKSI' A
#
# COMPACT_ATOMS: atom_id res chain seq x y z
N ARG A 1 -11.78 -9.88 2.54
CA ARG A 1 -10.54 -9.09 2.35
C ARG A 1 -10.81 -7.63 2.71
N ALA A 2 -9.82 -6.90 3.18
CA ALA A 2 -9.91 -5.45 3.47
C ALA A 2 -8.68 -4.73 2.90
N PHE A 3 -8.78 -3.42 2.67
CA PHE A 3 -7.72 -2.60 2.06
C PHE A 3 -7.53 -1.29 2.83
N CYS A 4 -6.30 -0.87 3.07
CA CYS A 4 -6.01 0.48 3.57
C CYS A 4 -4.65 1.00 3.08
N THR A 5 -4.50 2.32 2.94
CA THR A 5 -3.22 2.90 2.51
C THR A 5 -2.20 2.93 3.65
N HIS A 6 -2.63 3.22 4.87
CA HIS A 6 -1.75 3.50 6.01
C HIS A 6 -1.95 2.50 7.15
N PRO A 7 -1.05 1.52 7.33
CA PRO A 7 -1.20 0.49 8.35
C PRO A 7 -0.72 0.98 9.73
N VAL A 8 -1.45 1.92 10.34
CA VAL A 8 -1.11 2.43 11.70
C VAL A 8 -1.13 1.31 12.75
N LEU A 9 -2.10 0.38 12.64
CA LEU A 9 -2.22 -0.87 13.41
C LEU A 9 -1.85 -0.74 14.90
N SER A 10 -2.49 0.20 15.58
CA SER A 10 -2.22 0.51 16.99
C SER A 10 -2.87 -0.49 17.96
N GLY A 11 -2.37 -0.50 19.20
CA GLY A 11 -2.92 -1.34 20.28
C GLY A 11 -2.94 -2.82 19.89
N LYS A 12 -4.11 -3.45 20.00
CA LYS A 12 -4.33 -4.88 19.72
C LYS A 12 -4.66 -5.19 18.26
N ALA A 13 -4.41 -4.28 17.33
CA ALA A 13 -4.84 -4.43 15.93
C ALA A 13 -4.38 -5.76 15.28
N TYR A 14 -3.11 -6.16 15.48
CA TYR A 14 -2.58 -7.42 14.93
C TYR A 14 -3.32 -8.65 15.48
N GLU A 15 -3.61 -8.69 16.78
CA GLU A 15 -4.39 -9.75 17.42
C GLU A 15 -5.81 -9.81 16.85
N THR A 16 -6.47 -8.65 16.76
CA THR A 16 -7.82 -8.55 16.20
C THR A 16 -7.87 -9.04 14.75
N ILE A 17 -6.89 -8.65 13.92
CA ILE A 17 -6.83 -9.07 12.51
C ILE A 17 -6.62 -10.59 12.42
N ASN A 18 -5.67 -11.14 13.20
CA ASN A 18 -5.38 -12.57 13.21
C ASN A 18 -6.60 -13.41 13.64
N ASN A 19 -7.36 -12.94 14.64
CA ASN A 19 -8.57 -13.61 15.13
C ASN A 19 -9.84 -13.28 14.35
N SER A 20 -9.77 -12.36 13.37
CA SER A 20 -10.93 -11.97 12.57
C SER A 20 -11.28 -12.98 11.48
N VAL A 21 -12.49 -12.84 10.95
CA VAL A 21 -12.96 -13.55 9.75
C VAL A 21 -12.34 -13.03 8.44
N LEU A 22 -11.44 -12.04 8.50
CA LEU A 22 -10.76 -11.54 7.30
C LEU A 22 -9.87 -12.63 6.71
N GLU A 23 -10.06 -12.87 5.42
CA GLU A 23 -9.15 -13.67 4.59
C GLU A 23 -7.75 -13.02 4.55
N GLU A 24 -7.69 -11.73 4.22
CA GLU A 24 -6.46 -10.93 4.26
C GLU A 24 -6.79 -9.43 4.36
N LEU A 25 -5.82 -8.67 4.87
CA LEU A 25 -5.74 -7.22 4.88
C LEU A 25 -4.58 -6.77 3.98
N VAL A 26 -4.89 -6.07 2.90
CA VAL A 26 -3.89 -5.52 1.97
C VAL A 26 -3.59 -4.08 2.35
N VAL A 27 -2.32 -3.76 2.56
CA VAL A 27 -1.86 -2.45 3.01
C VAL A 27 -0.74 -1.92 2.13
N CYS A 28 -0.50 -0.61 2.11
CA CYS A 28 0.72 -0.07 1.51
C CYS A 28 1.87 0.01 2.53
N ASP A 29 3.11 -0.02 2.04
CA ASP A 29 4.36 0.15 2.81
C ASP A 29 4.60 1.58 3.34
N THR A 30 3.55 2.40 3.45
CA THR A 30 3.66 3.80 3.92
C THR A 30 4.02 3.92 5.40
N ILE A 31 3.81 2.85 6.18
CA ILE A 31 4.25 2.72 7.57
C ILE A 31 4.84 1.32 7.73
N PRO A 32 6.09 1.18 8.25
CA PRO A 32 6.68 -0.13 8.49
C PRO A 32 5.86 -0.96 9.48
N LEU A 33 5.62 -2.23 9.14
CA LEU A 33 4.95 -3.16 10.06
C LEU A 33 5.86 -3.48 11.24
N LYS A 34 5.23 -3.67 12.41
CA LYS A 34 5.93 -4.08 13.64
C LYS A 34 6.09 -5.59 13.73
N THR A 35 5.25 -6.34 13.03
CA THR A 35 5.17 -7.80 13.10
C THR A 35 4.69 -8.32 11.76
N GLU A 36 5.33 -9.40 11.29
CA GLU A 36 4.89 -10.13 10.10
C GLU A 36 3.74 -11.07 10.45
N THR A 37 2.75 -11.17 9.57
CA THR A 37 1.62 -12.10 9.69
C THR A 37 1.13 -12.48 8.30
N GLU A 38 0.70 -13.72 8.14
CA GLU A 38 0.18 -14.25 6.87
C GLU A 38 -1.11 -13.55 6.42
N LYS A 39 -1.87 -12.97 7.36
CA LYS A 39 -3.11 -12.24 7.03
C LYS A 39 -2.89 -10.82 6.53
N ILE A 40 -1.66 -10.28 6.57
CA ILE A 40 -1.37 -8.93 6.10
C ILE A 40 -0.45 -8.99 4.88
N LYS A 41 -0.93 -8.47 3.76
CA LYS A 41 -0.16 -8.34 2.53
C LYS A 41 0.24 -6.89 2.31
N VAL A 42 1.53 -6.63 2.12
CA VAL A 42 2.04 -5.27 1.87
C VAL A 42 2.27 -5.05 0.37
N LEU A 43 1.81 -3.92 -0.14
CA LEU A 43 2.07 -3.42 -1.50
C LEU A 43 3.03 -2.25 -1.44
N SER A 44 3.99 -2.21 -2.36
CA SER A 44 4.93 -1.10 -2.40
C SER A 44 4.35 0.15 -3.06
N THR A 45 4.74 1.30 -2.53
CA THR A 45 4.45 2.64 -3.07
C THR A 45 5.67 3.32 -3.68
N ASP A 46 6.81 2.61 -3.75
CA ASP A 46 8.09 3.08 -4.26
C ASP A 46 8.02 3.72 -5.65
N GLU A 47 7.45 3.01 -6.63
CA GLU A 47 7.34 3.45 -8.02
C GLU A 47 6.47 4.71 -8.14
N LEU A 48 5.38 4.76 -7.36
CA LEU A 48 4.47 5.90 -7.34
C LEU A 48 5.22 7.16 -6.86
N PHE A 49 5.94 7.06 -5.74
CA PHE A 49 6.69 8.18 -5.18
C PHE A 49 7.90 8.55 -6.05
N ALA A 50 8.62 7.58 -6.60
CA ALA A 50 9.77 7.84 -7.47
C ALA A 50 9.37 8.63 -8.72
N VAL A 51 8.28 8.24 -9.38
CA VAL A 51 7.77 8.95 -10.56
C VAL A 51 7.19 10.32 -10.18
N ALA A 52 6.50 10.43 -9.04
CA ALA A 52 6.01 11.72 -8.55
C ALA A 52 7.15 12.72 -8.30
N LEU A 53 8.19 12.30 -7.59
CA LEU A 53 9.37 13.11 -7.30
C LEU A 53 10.10 13.53 -8.58
N ARG A 54 10.31 12.58 -9.50
CA ARG A 54 10.93 12.89 -10.80
C ARG A 54 10.12 13.90 -11.60
N ASN A 55 8.80 13.74 -11.67
CA ASN A 55 7.96 14.68 -12.41
C ASN A 55 7.96 16.06 -11.75
N ALA A 56 7.94 16.14 -10.42
CA ALA A 56 8.06 17.40 -9.70
C ALA A 56 9.40 18.09 -9.99
N TYR A 57 10.51 17.34 -9.98
CA TYR A 57 11.85 17.85 -10.29
C TYR A 57 11.98 18.32 -11.75
N GLU A 58 11.41 17.58 -12.69
CA GLU A 58 11.46 17.87 -14.14
C GLU A 58 10.35 18.84 -14.60
N ASN A 59 9.54 19.42 -13.70
CA ASN A 59 8.36 20.25 -14.01
C ASN A 59 7.37 19.58 -14.99
N LYS A 60 7.20 18.26 -14.87
CA LYS A 60 6.27 17.46 -15.66
C LYS A 60 4.96 17.24 -14.90
N SER A 61 3.88 16.99 -15.66
CA SER A 61 2.57 16.70 -15.08
C SER A 61 2.57 15.38 -14.31
N ILE A 62 2.04 15.40 -13.08
CA ILE A 62 1.85 14.23 -12.22
C ILE A 62 0.57 13.46 -12.61
N ASN A 63 -0.29 14.00 -13.48
CA ASN A 63 -1.58 13.40 -13.88
C ASN A 63 -1.43 11.97 -14.42
N SER A 64 -0.30 11.66 -15.05
CA SER A 64 0.00 10.31 -15.54
C SER A 64 -0.07 9.23 -14.45
N LEU A 65 0.25 9.54 -13.19
CA LEU A 65 0.19 8.60 -12.07
C LEU A 65 -1.23 8.13 -11.75
N PHE A 66 -2.23 8.99 -11.93
CA PHE A 66 -3.63 8.67 -11.63
C PHE A 66 -4.30 7.88 -12.77
N ILE A 67 -3.76 7.98 -13.98
CA ILE A 67 -4.27 7.27 -15.16
C ILE A 67 -3.61 5.89 -15.31
N ARG A 68 -2.33 5.76 -14.92
CA ARG A 68 -1.51 4.55 -15.08
C ARG A 68 -2.04 3.33 -14.34
N ASN A 69 -2.85 3.52 -13.29
CA ASN A 69 -3.46 2.42 -12.54
C ASN A 69 -4.44 1.56 -13.35
N ARG A 70 -4.78 1.95 -14.59
CA ARG A 70 -5.57 1.12 -15.52
C ARG A 70 -4.74 0.10 -16.33
N LEU A 71 -3.40 0.14 -16.27
CA LEU A 71 -2.53 -0.62 -17.20
C LEU A 71 -1.66 -1.71 -16.56
N ARG A 72 -1.69 -1.94 -15.24
CA ARG A 72 -1.09 -3.15 -14.65
C ARG A 72 -2.08 -4.32 -14.74
N LYS A 73 -2.28 -4.84 -15.95
CA LYS A 73 -2.71 -6.22 -16.17
C LYS A 73 -1.46 -7.04 -16.49
N SER A 74 -1.40 -8.26 -15.95
CA SER A 74 -0.36 -9.28 -16.11
C SER A 74 0.97 -9.00 -15.39
N ILE A 75 1.07 -9.47 -14.15
CA ILE A 75 1.76 -10.75 -13.87
C ILE A 75 0.83 -11.57 -12.96
#